data_AF-A0A7X1PAM3-F1
#
_entry.id   AF-A0A7X1PAM3-F1
#
_cell.length_a   1.000
_cell.length_b   1.000
_cell.length_c   1.000
_cell.angle_alpha   90.00
_cell.angle_beta   90.00
_cell.angle_gamma   90.00
#
_symmetry.space_group_name_H-M   'P 1'
#
loop_
_entity.id
_entity.type
_entity.pdbx_description
1 polymer ?
#
loop_
_entity_poly.entity_id
_entity_poly.type
_entity_poly.pdbx_seq_one_letter_code
_entity_poly.pdbx_strand_id
1 'polypeptide(L)' 'MEERQLLTVFEGPLGKAEVYEILMPAAERPEVFQSQYEILFEGKSRILPTMGEASLVASSLSGDPAFQGYQESGQS' A
#
# COMPACT_ATOMS: atom_id res chain seq x y z
N MET A 1 -10.92 6.02 16.43
CA MET A 1 -10.63 6.83 15.23
C MET A 1 -9.73 5.97 14.38
N GLU A 2 -10.15 5.66 13.16
CA GLU A 2 -9.26 5.04 12.18
C GLU A 2 -8.37 6.15 11.62
N GLU A 3 -7.10 6.17 12.01
CA GLU A 3 -6.14 7.13 11.47
C GLU A 3 -5.57 6.55 10.19
N ARG A 4 -5.83 7.22 9.07
CA ARG A 4 -5.26 6.89 7.76
C ARG A 4 -4.11 7.84 7.46
N GLN A 5 -2.90 7.32 7.42
CA GLN A 5 -1.69 8.08 7.09
C GLN A 5 -1.26 7.74 5.66
N LEU A 6 -1.23 8.72 4.77
CA LEU A 6 -0.66 8.52 3.43
C LEU A 6 0.84 8.26 3.56
N LEU A 7 1.29 7.09 3.10
CA LEU A 7 2.70 6.71 3.11
C LEU A 7 3.38 7.09 1.80
N THR A 8 2.77 6.72 0.68
CA THR A 8 3.36 6.91 -0.64
C THR A 8 2.30 6.91 -1.74
N VAL A 9 2.71 7.37 -2.92
CA VAL A 9 1.90 7.43 -4.14
C VAL A 9 2.70 6.81 -5.28
N PHE A 10 2.05 5.97 -6.07
CA PHE A 10 2.59 5.42 -7.31
C PHE A 10 1.82 6.03 -8.48
N GLU A 11 2.53 6.70 -9.38
CA GLU A 11 1.97 7.32 -10.57
C GLU A 11 2.55 6.65 -11.81
N GLY A 12 1.67 6.16 -12.68
CA GLY A 12 2.07 5.51 -13.93
C GLY A 12 1.03 5.70 -15.02
N PRO A 13 1.24 5.09 -16.21
CA PRO A 13 0.38 5.28 -17.38
C PRO A 13 -1.05 4.78 -17.17
N LEU A 14 -1.30 3.92 -16.17
CA LEU A 14 -2.63 3.41 -15.84
C LEU A 14 -3.35 4.27 -14.80
N GLY A 15 -2.65 5.23 -14.18
CA GLY A 15 -3.22 6.18 -13.23
C GLY A 15 -2.40 6.31 -11.96
N LYS A 16 -3.07 6.76 -10.90
CA LYS A 16 -2.49 7.04 -9.59
C LYS A 16 -3.02 6.06 -8.55
N ALA A 17 -2.12 5.33 -7.91
CA ALA A 17 -2.41 4.48 -6.75
C ALA A 17 -1.81 5.10 -5.48
N GLU A 18 -2.59 5.17 -4.41
CA GLU A 18 -2.17 5.73 -3.13
C GLU A 18 -2.07 4.61 -2.09
N VAL A 19 -1.02 4.61 -1.26
CA VAL A 19 -0.86 3.65 -0.17
C VAL A 19 -0.92 4.37 1.15
N TYR A 20 -1.83 3.92 2.02
CA TYR A 20 -2.08 4.44 3.35
C TYR A 20 -1.71 3.38 4.40
N GLU A 21 -1.17 3.81 5.54
CA GLU A 21 -1.18 3.05 6.78
C GLU A 21 -2.47 3.33 7.53
N ILE A 22 -3.11 2.27 8.04
CA ILE A 22 -4.29 2.33 8.87
C ILE A 22 -3.94 1.73 10.22
N LEU A 23 -4.03 2.53 11.28
CA LEU A 23 -3.89 2.06 12.66
C LEU A 23 -5.24 1.60 13.19
N MET A 24 -5.35 0.32 13.53
CA MET A 24 -6.57 -0.28 14.06
C MET A 24 -6.29 -0.98 15.38
N PRO A 25 -7.19 -0.91 16.38
CA PRO A 25 -7.04 -1.68 17.60
C PRO A 25 -7.10 -3.18 17.31
N ALA A 26 -6.21 -3.95 17.94
CA ALA A 26 -6.21 -5.41 17.86
C ALA A 26 -7.51 -5.96 18.47
N ALA A 27 -8.15 -6.91 17.78
CA ALA A 27 -9.42 -7.48 18.21
C ALA A 27 -9.38 -8.08 19.64
N GLU A 28 -8.24 -8.64 20.04
CA GLU A 28 -8.05 -9.28 21.34
C GLU A 28 -7.50 -8.34 22.42
N ARG A 29 -6.91 -7.19 22.02
CA ARG A 29 -6.28 -6.21 22.92
C ARG A 29 -6.48 -4.80 22.37
N PRO A 30 -7.59 -4.12 22.69
CA PRO A 30 -7.93 -2.82 22.11
C PRO A 30 -6.92 -1.70 22.42
N GLU A 31 -6.07 -1.89 23.43
CA GLU A 31 -4.95 -1.00 23.77
C GLU A 31 -3.72 -1.17 22.86
N VAL A 32 -3.66 -2.27 22.09
CA VAL A 32 -2.60 -2.55 21.11
C VAL A 32 -3.11 -2.18 19.74
N PHE A 33 -2.39 -1.30 19.04
CA PHE A 33 -2.69 -0.95 17.66
C PHE A 33 -1.91 -1.85 16.70
N GLN A 34 -2.58 -2.30 15.64
CA GLN A 34 -1.99 -3.00 14.51
C GLN A 34 -2.06 -2.11 13.27
N SER A 35 -0.97 -2.08 12.51
CA SER A 35 -0.92 -1.44 11.21
C SER A 35 -1.49 -2.37 10.15
N GLN A 36 -2.37 -1.84 9.30
CA GLN A 36 -2.73 -2.43 8.01
C GLN A 36 -2.46 -1.43 6.91
N TYR A 37 -2.36 -1.89 5.67
CA TYR A 37 -2.02 -1.03 4.55
C TYR A 37 -3.14 -1.03 3.53
N GLU A 38 -3.69 0.14 3.23
CA GLU A 38 -4.76 0.31 2.26
C GLU A 38 -4.22 0.92 0.98
N ILE A 39 -4.58 0.32 -0.15
CA ILE A 39 -4.34 0.86 -1.48
C ILE A 39 -5.63 1.49 -1.97
N LEU A 40 -5.58 2.71 -2.47
CA LEU A 40 -6.67 3.36 -3.18
C LEU A 40 -6.29 3.54 -4.65
N PHE A 41 -7.07 2.97 -5.57
CA PHE A 41 -6.89 3.10 -7.02
C PHE A 41 -8.24 3.14 -7.73
N GLU A 42 -8.48 4.18 -8.53
CA GLU A 42 -9.75 4.39 -9.25
C GLU A 42 -11.02 4.27 -8.36
N GLY A 43 -10.94 4.75 -7.12
CA GLY A 43 -12.03 4.69 -6.15
C GLY A 43 -12.28 3.30 -5.54
N LYS A 44 -11.45 2.30 -5.86
CA LYS A 44 -11.46 0.99 -5.21
C LYS A 44 -10.39 0.94 -4.13
N SER A 45 -10.75 0.44 -2.96
CA SER A 45 -9.80 0.19 -1.88
C SER A 45 -9.46 -1.30 -1.75
N ARG A 46 -8.22 -1.59 -1.36
CA ARG A 46 -7.77 -2.94 -1.01
C ARG A 46 -6.85 -2.88 0.20
N ILE A 47 -7.13 -3.70 1.21
CA ILE A 47 -6.32 -3.77 2.42
C ILE A 47 -5.38 -4.98 2.35
N LEU A 48 -4.14 -4.77 2.76
CA LEU A 48 -3.07 -5.77 2.78
C LEU A 48 -2.32 -5.73 4.12
N PRO A 49 -1.75 -6.87 4.55
CA PRO A 49 -1.13 -6.98 5.86
C PRO A 49 0.26 -6.34 5.93
N THR A 50 0.94 -6.16 4.80
CA THR A 50 2.31 -5.61 4.77
C THR A 50 2.46 -4.44 3.79
N MET A 51 3.36 -3.51 4.13
CA MET A 51 3.73 -2.38 3.27
C MET A 51 4.32 -2.86 1.93
N GLY A 52 5.13 -3.92 1.96
CA GLY A 52 5.77 -4.48 0.77
C GLY A 52 4.74 -4.99 -0.24
N GLU A 53 3.77 -5.78 0.22
CA GLU A 53 2.67 -6.23 -0.65
C GLU A 53 1.83 -5.06 -1.15
N ALA A 54 1.54 -4.08 -0.29
CA ALA A 54 0.78 -2.89 -0.69
C ALA A 54 1.49 -2.09 -1.79
N SER A 55 2.81 -1.95 -1.68
CA SER A 55 3.65 -1.23 -2.64
C SER A 55 3.76 -1.97 -3.98
N LEU A 56 3.89 -3.30 -3.95
CA LEU A 56 3.91 -4.14 -5.15
C LEU A 56 2.58 -4.08 -5.90
N VAL A 57 1.46 -4.16 -5.18
CA VAL A 57 0.14 -4.10 -5.83
C VAL A 57 -0.15 -2.67 -6.33
N ALA A 58 0.17 -1.64 -5.56
CA ALA A 58 -0.05 -0.25 -5.96
C ALA A 58 0.77 0.14 -7.20
N SER A 59 2.06 -0.21 -7.25
CA SER A 59 2.90 0.00 -8.43
C SER A 59 2.42 -0.78 -9.65
N SER A 60 1.98 -2.03 -9.47
CA SER A 60 1.41 -2.82 -10.55
C SER A 60 0.08 -2.25 -11.08
N LEU A 61 -0.75 -1.68 -10.21
CA LEU A 61 -2.03 -1.05 -10.59
C LEU A 61 -1.82 0.26 -11.35
N SER A 62 -0.91 1.12 -10.89
CA SER A 62 -0.57 2.38 -11.57
C SER A 62 0.23 2.16 -12.86
N GLY A 63 0.89 1.00 -12.98
CA GLY A 63 1.84 0.70 -14.06
C GLY A 63 3.16 1.45 -13.88
N ASP A 64 3.55 1.79 -12.65
CA ASP A 64 4.75 2.56 -12.36
C ASP A 64 6.03 1.79 -12.78
N PRO A 65 6.73 2.25 -13.85
CA PRO A 65 7.89 1.56 -14.38
C PRO A 65 9.13 1.68 -13.46
N ALA A 66 9.16 2.69 -12.58
CA ALA A 66 10.29 2.90 -11.67
C ALA A 66 10.35 1.80 -10.60
N PHE A 67 9.20 1.27 -10.18
CA PHE A 67 9.14 0.22 -9.16
C PHE A 67 9.35 -1.18 -9.76
N GLN A 68 9.00 -1.40 -11.04
CA GLN A 68 9.28 -2.67 -11.73
C GLN A 68 10.79 -2.93 -11.87
N GLY A 69 11.59 -1.89 -12.10
CA GLY A 69 13.05 -2.00 -12.17
C GLY A 69 13.73 -2.48 -10.88
N TYR A 70 13.09 -2.28 -9.71
CA TYR A 70 13.59 -2.80 -8.43
C TYR A 70 13.40 -4.32 -8.27
N GLN A 71 12.41 -4.92 -8.92
CA GLN A 71 12.24 -6.39 -8.88
C GLN A 71 13.30 -7.11 -9.72
N GLU A 72 13.72 -6.50 -10.84
CA GLU A 72 14.70 -7.10 -11.76
C GLU A 72 16.14 -6.99 -11.25
N SER A 73 16.45 -5.99 -10.43
CA SER A 73 17.81 -5.77 -9.89
C SER A 73 18.09 -6.49 -8.57
N GLY A 74 17.13 -7.26 -8.04
CA GLY A 74 17.26 -8.09 -6.83
C GLY A 74 17.69 -9.55 -7.06
N GLN A 75 17.95 -9.95 -8.32
CA GLN A 75 18.53 -11.25 -8.65
C GLN A 75 19.88 -11.05 -9.34
N SER A 76 20.96 -11.12 -8.58
CA SER A 76 22.33 -11.38 -9.08
C SER A 76 23.11 -12.13 -8.02
#